data_AF-A0A8T4UB87-F1
#
_entry.id   AF-A0A8T4UB87-F1
#
_cell.length_a   1.000
_cell.length_b   1.000
_cell.length_c   1.000
_cell.angle_alpha   90.00
_cell.angle_beta   90.00
_cell.angle_gamma   90.00
#
_symmetry.space_group_name_H-M   'P 1'
#
loop_
_entity.id
_entity.type
_entity.pdbx_description
1 polymer ?
#
loop_
_entity_poly.entity_id
_entity_poly.type
_entity_poly.pdbx_seq_one_letter_code
_entity_poly.pdbx_strand_id
1 'polypeptide(L)'
;MRKIKNADVIVLFGSVLEKPNPNDIDVLLMTDQKRFPKLQQEIKELNEINIKKIHPMYQTSNDIIKNIKKKDKPLLNAIKGIVIIGEEKFLEIYHESRKE
;
A
#
# COMPACT_ATOMS: atom_id res chain seq x y z
N MET A 1 7.62 3.57 -13.42
CA MET A 1 7.28 3.76 -11.98
C MET A 1 8.47 4.24 -11.12
N ARG A 2 9.37 5.10 -11.64
CA ARG A 2 10.60 5.56 -10.94
C ARG A 2 10.40 6.59 -9.79
N LYS A 3 9.17 6.93 -9.40
CA LYS A 3 8.88 8.08 -8.52
C LYS A 3 8.59 7.76 -7.05
N ILE A 4 8.21 6.53 -6.71
CA ILE A 4 8.00 6.13 -5.30
C ILE A 4 9.20 5.28 -4.90
N LYS A 5 10.14 5.85 -4.15
CA LYS A 5 11.42 5.20 -3.80
C LYS A 5 11.46 4.78 -2.34
N ASN A 6 10.64 5.41 -1.51
CA ASN A 6 10.61 5.16 -0.08
C ASN A 6 9.58 4.10 0.33
N ALA A 7 9.06 3.30 -0.61
CA ALA A 7 8.19 2.16 -0.36
C ALA A 7 8.89 0.84 -0.71
N ASP A 8 8.76 -0.16 0.16
CA ASP A 8 9.24 -1.51 -0.06
C ASP A 8 8.21 -2.39 -0.77
N VAL A 9 6.93 -2.16 -0.46
CA VAL A 9 5.80 -2.85 -1.11
C VAL A 9 4.78 -1.81 -1.56
N ILE A 10 4.25 -2.02 -2.76
CA ILE A 10 3.16 -1.22 -3.33
C ILE A 10 2.09 -2.19 -3.83
N VAL A 11 0.87 -2.06 -3.30
CA VAL A 11 -0.29 -2.84 -3.76
C VAL A 11 -1.36 -1.89 -4.28
N LEU A 12 -1.79 -2.07 -5.52
CA LEU A 12 -2.97 -1.40 -6.07
C LEU A 12 -4.21 -2.17 -5.65
N PHE A 13 -5.21 -1.47 -5.14
CA PHE A 13 -6.46 -2.10 -4.70
C PHE A 13 -7.66 -1.18 -4.93
N GLY A 14 -8.85 -1.63 -4.53
CA GLY A 14 -10.05 -0.80 -4.57
C GLY A 14 -10.53 -0.51 -5.99
N SER A 15 -11.13 0.67 -6.16
CA SER A 15 -11.94 0.95 -7.37
C SER A 15 -11.12 1.04 -8.66
N VAL A 16 -9.81 1.23 -8.56
CA VAL A 16 -8.88 1.25 -9.70
C VAL A 16 -8.82 -0.10 -10.44
N LEU A 17 -9.14 -1.20 -9.75
CA LEU A 17 -9.14 -2.54 -10.35
C LEU A 17 -10.49 -2.91 -10.96
N GLU A 18 -11.57 -2.22 -10.55
CA GLU A 18 -12.95 -2.60 -10.88
C GLU A 18 -13.58 -1.67 -11.92
N LYS A 19 -13.15 -0.40 -11.96
CA LYS A 19 -13.77 0.64 -12.78
C LYS A 19 -12.83 1.12 -13.87
N PRO A 20 -13.33 1.38 -15.09
CA PRO A 20 -12.51 1.95 -16.16
C PRO A 20 -12.08 3.41 -15.86
N ASN A 21 -12.85 4.13 -15.05
CA ASN A 21 -12.54 5.51 -14.66
C ASN A 21 -12.73 5.74 -13.15
N PRO A 22 -11.80 5.28 -12.30
CA PRO A 22 -11.84 5.52 -10.86
C PRO A 22 -11.57 7.00 -10.54
N ASN A 23 -12.10 7.50 -9.42
CA ASN A 23 -11.93 8.90 -8.99
C ASN A 23 -10.53 9.15 -8.42
N ASP A 24 -10.02 8.17 -7.68
CA ASP A 24 -8.70 8.13 -7.05
C ASP A 24 -8.05 6.78 -7.29
N ILE A 25 -6.79 6.67 -6.87
CA ILE A 25 -5.99 5.46 -6.98
C ILE A 25 -5.71 4.99 -5.55
N ASP A 26 -6.42 3.98 -5.08
CA ASP A 26 -6.16 3.39 -3.76
C ASP A 26 -4.86 2.57 -3.80
N VAL A 27 -3.93 2.89 -2.91
CA VAL A 27 -2.60 2.25 -2.87
C VAL A 27 -2.21 1.91 -1.45
N LEU A 28 -1.90 0.64 -1.20
CA LEU A 28 -1.26 0.23 0.04
C LEU A 28 0.24 0.39 -0.14
N LEU A 29 0.84 1.21 0.71
CA LEU A 29 2.26 1.53 0.67
C LEU A 29 2.90 1.07 1.96
N MET A 30 3.80 0.11 1.84
CA MET A 30 4.56 -0.39 2.99
C MET A 30 5.96 0.19 3.02
N THR A 31 6.37 0.67 4.19
CA THR A 31 7.75 1.08 4.44
C THR A 31 8.10 0.94 5.92
N ASP A 32 9.34 1.24 6.29
CA ASP A 32 9.71 1.38 7.69
C ASP A 32 9.35 2.77 8.26
N GLN A 33 9.30 2.86 9.59
CA GLN A 33 8.95 4.11 10.26
C GLN A 33 9.90 5.26 9.94
N LYS A 34 11.18 4.99 9.67
CA LYS A 34 12.19 6.02 9.40
C LYS A 34 11.96 6.67 8.03
N ARG A 35 11.40 5.93 7.08
CA ARG A 35 11.12 6.39 5.71
C ARG A 35 9.71 6.93 5.51
N PHE A 36 8.79 6.77 6.46
CA PHE A 36 7.43 7.30 6.34
C PHE A 36 7.34 8.78 5.95
N PRO A 37 8.05 9.72 6.59
CA PRO A 37 7.93 11.13 6.23
C PRO A 37 8.36 11.40 4.79
N LYS A 38 9.40 10.70 4.32
CA LYS A 38 9.89 10.81 2.94
C LYS A 38 8.88 10.24 1.95
N LEU A 39 8.31 9.08 2.26
CA LEU A 39 7.28 8.47 1.43
C LEU A 39 6.02 9.34 1.35
N GLN A 40 5.57 9.90 2.47
CA GLN A 40 4.42 10.82 2.48
C GLN A 40 4.67 12.06 1.61
N GLN A 41 5.88 12.61 1.67
CA GLN A 41 6.28 13.73 0.83
C GLN A 41 6.29 13.33 -0.66
N GLU A 42 6.82 12.17 -1.03
CA GLU A 42 6.78 11.66 -2.41
C GLU A 42 5.34 11.53 -2.94
N ILE A 43 4.43 10.99 -2.13
CA ILE A 43 3.01 10.85 -2.53
C ILE A 43 2.34 12.21 -2.64
N LYS A 44 2.66 13.16 -1.75
CA LYS A 44 2.16 14.54 -1.83
C LYS A 44 2.59 15.21 -3.15
N GLU A 45 3.87 15.16 -3.48
CA GLU A 45 4.41 15.73 -4.72
C GLU A 45 3.79 15.09 -5.97
N LEU A 46 3.59 13.76 -5.94
CA LEU A 46 2.88 13.05 -7.00
C LEU A 46 1.43 13.51 -7.12
N ASN A 47 0.76 13.71 -6.00
CA ASN A 47 -0.61 14.20 -5.97
C ASN A 47 -0.72 15.64 -6.44
N GLU A 48 0.30 16.48 -6.33
CA GLU A 48 0.26 17.86 -6.85
C GLU A 48 0.25 17.88 -8.39
N ILE A 49 0.92 16.93 -9.05
CA ILE A 49 1.02 16.89 -10.52
C ILE A 49 -0.02 15.99 -11.19
N ASN A 50 -0.60 15.02 -10.47
CA ASN A 50 -1.54 14.07 -11.03
C ASN A 50 -2.98 14.58 -10.98
N ILE A 51 -3.72 14.36 -12.07
CA ILE A 51 -5.17 14.63 -12.13
C ILE A 51 -5.92 13.72 -11.15
N LYS A 52 -5.66 12.41 -11.24
CA LYS A 52 -6.17 11.42 -10.27
C LYS A 52 -5.24 11.33 -9.08
N LYS A 53 -5.79 11.54 -7.88
CA LYS A 53 -5.02 11.50 -6.64
C LYS A 53 -4.79 10.05 -6.21
N ILE A 54 -3.60 9.77 -5.71
CA ILE A 54 -3.28 8.58 -4.94
C ILE A 54 -3.92 8.76 -3.56
N HIS A 55 -4.73 7.78 -3.14
CA HIS A 55 -5.27 7.66 -1.79
C HIS A 55 -4.47 6.58 -1.04
N PRO A 56 -3.43 6.98 -0.28
CA PRO A 56 -2.49 6.04 0.29
C PRO A 56 -2.98 5.45 1.61
N MET A 57 -2.84 4.13 1.75
CA MET A 57 -2.85 3.43 3.03
C MET A 57 -1.40 3.12 3.42
N TYR A 58 -0.83 3.92 4.32
CA TYR A 58 0.54 3.72 4.80
C TYR A 58 0.56 2.63 5.88
N GLN A 59 1.48 1.67 5.78
CA GLN A 59 1.65 0.61 6.77
C GLN A 59 3.14 0.28 6.99
N THR A 60 3.49 -0.15 8.19
CA THR A 60 4.71 -0.93 8.43
C THR A 60 4.42 -2.42 8.33
N SER A 61 5.46 -3.25 8.26
CA SER A 61 5.31 -4.71 8.35
C SER A 61 4.55 -5.14 9.61
N ASN A 62 4.82 -4.50 10.75
CA ASN A 62 4.13 -4.77 12.01
C ASN A 62 2.64 -4.36 11.96
N ASP A 63 2.33 -3.24 11.31
CA ASP A 63 0.93 -2.81 11.15
C ASP A 63 0.16 -3.82 10.31
N ILE A 64 0.74 -4.28 9.20
CA ILE A 64 0.12 -5.30 8.34
C ILE A 64 -0.16 -6.57 9.13
N ILE A 65 0.84 -7.11 9.83
CA ILE A 65 0.70 -8.34 10.65
C ILE A 65 -0.42 -8.18 11.68
N LYS A 66 -0.39 -7.09 12.44
CA LYS A 66 -1.37 -6.80 13.50
C LYS A 66 -2.79 -6.64 12.94
N ASN A 67 -2.93 -5.91 11.84
CA ASN A 67 -4.23 -5.59 11.26
C ASN A 67 -4.84 -6.80 10.54
N ILE A 68 -4.04 -7.66 9.91
CA ILE A 68 -4.53 -8.95 9.38
C ILE A 68 -5.05 -9.83 10.52
N LYS A 69 -4.28 -9.98 11.61
CA LYS A 69 -4.72 -10.77 12.80
C LYS A 69 -6.02 -10.22 13.39
N LYS A 70 -6.20 -8.89 13.39
CA LYS A 70 -7.42 -8.21 13.83
C LYS A 70 -8.58 -8.24 12.84
N LYS A 71 -8.39 -8.80 11.65
CA LYS A 71 -9.36 -8.79 10.55
C LYS A 71 -9.82 -7.37 10.17
N ASP A 72 -8.88 -6.43 10.13
CA ASP A 72 -9.13 -5.06 9.69
C ASP A 72 -9.66 -5.03 8.25
N LYS A 73 -10.88 -4.55 8.06
CA LYS A 73 -11.57 -4.65 6.75
C LYS A 73 -10.85 -3.87 5.64
N PRO A 74 -10.43 -2.60 5.85
CA PRO A 74 -9.65 -1.88 4.85
C PRO A 74 -8.40 -2.63 4.40
N LEU A 75 -7.58 -3.12 5.34
CA LEU A 75 -6.38 -3.86 4.98
C LEU A 75 -6.70 -5.21 4.30
N LEU A 76 -7.71 -5.94 4.76
CA LEU A 76 -8.14 -7.19 4.13
C LEU A 76 -8.62 -7.00 2.68
N ASN A 77 -9.16 -5.84 2.34
CA ASN A 77 -9.47 -5.48 0.96
C ASN A 77 -8.19 -5.13 0.19
N ALA A 78 -7.26 -4.40 0.80
CA ALA A 78 -6.00 -4.02 0.17
C ALA A 78 -5.14 -5.24 -0.21
N ILE A 79 -5.06 -6.27 0.64
CA ILE A 79 -4.25 -7.47 0.37
C ILE A 79 -4.79 -8.36 -0.76
N LYS A 80 -6.05 -8.15 -1.19
CA LYS A 80 -6.62 -8.82 -2.36
C LYS A 80 -6.25 -8.12 -3.67
N GLY A 81 -5.58 -6.98 -3.58
CA GLY A 81 -5.15 -6.18 -4.71
C GLY A 81 -3.98 -6.80 -5.47
N ILE A 82 -3.45 -6.04 -6.42
CA ILE A 82 -2.32 -6.44 -7.26
C ILE A 82 -1.03 -5.84 -6.67
N VAL A 83 -0.08 -6.70 -6.30
CA VAL A 83 1.25 -6.25 -5.87
C VAL A 83 2.02 -5.78 -7.09
N ILE A 84 2.46 -4.52 -7.07
CA ILE A 84 3.24 -3.92 -8.16
C ILE A 84 4.73 -3.91 -7.85
N ILE A 85 5.09 -3.81 -6.57
CA ILE A 85 6.47 -3.83 -6.08
C ILE A 85 6.51 -4.63 -4.79
N GLY A 86 7.55 -5.45 -4.61
CA GLY A 86 7.87 -6.10 -3.33
C GLY A 86 7.10 -7.38 -3.04
N GLU A 87 6.72 -8.16 -4.06
CA GLU A 87 5.91 -9.39 -3.91
C GLU A 87 6.46 -10.37 -2.87
N GLU A 88 7.75 -10.72 -2.94
CA GLU A 88 8.37 -11.65 -1.98
C GLU A 88 8.22 -11.14 -0.54
N LYS A 89 8.59 -9.88 -0.29
CA LYS A 89 8.47 -9.25 1.03
C LYS A 89 7.02 -9.20 1.52
N PHE A 90 6.07 -8.96 0.61
CA PHE A 90 4.65 -8.96 0.95
C PHE A 90 4.17 -10.35 1.37
N LEU A 91 4.55 -11.39 0.63
CA LEU A 91 4.22 -12.78 0.95
C LEU A 91 4.83 -13.22 2.28
N GLU A 92 6.09 -12.90 2.55
CA GLU A 92 6.74 -13.17 3.84
C GLU A 92 5.93 -12.61 5.01
N ILE A 93 5.54 -11.34 4.93
CA ILE A 93 4.76 -10.66 5.97
C ILE A 93 3.36 -11.25 6.10
N TYR A 94 2.74 -11.60 4.97
CA TYR A 94 1.45 -12.27 4.98
C TYR A 94 1.53 -13.64 5.67
N HIS A 95 2.53 -14.46 5.36
CA HIS A 95 2.74 -15.74 6.03
C HIS A 95 3.01 -15.57 7.52
N GLU A 96 3.83 -14.60 7.91
CA GLU A 96 4.08 -14.25 9.31
C GLU A 96 2.79 -13.89 10.05
N SER A 97 1.89 -13.15 9.41
CA SER A 97 0.61 -12.76 10.00
C SER A 97 -0.34 -13.94 10.29
N ARG A 98 -0.10 -15.09 9.67
CA ARG A 98 -0.89 -16.32 9.82
C ARG A 98 -0.31 -17.30 10.81
N LYS A 99 0.92 -17.08 11.31
CA LYS A 99 1.50 -17.91 12.37
C LYS A 99 0.72 -17.70 13.67
N GLU A 100 0.44 -18.82 14.33
CA GLU A 100 -0.32 -18.93 15.59
C GLU A 100 0.31 -18.10 16.70
#